data_AF-A0A0C1JIQ4-F1
#
_entry.id   AF-A0A0C1JIQ4-F1
#
_cell.length_a   1.000
_cell.length_b   1.000
_cell.length_c   1.000
_cell.angle_alpha   90.00
_cell.angle_beta   90.00
_cell.angle_gamma   90.00
#
_symmetry.space_group_name_H-M   'P 1'
#
loop_
_entity.id
_entity.type
_entity.pdbx_description
1 polymer ?
#
loop_
_entity_poly.entity_id
_entity_poly.type
_entity_poly.pdbx_seq_one_letter_code
_entity_poly.pdbx_strand_id
1 'polypeptide(L)'
;MMINDPQLAQTFQQKLENSAGIKLQLKINDNRSTMLSVKWEPDCAKVSLHRMFLQAPLNVMQALGCYLKGEHKKIAPSIKAYIEDNLQKLDYSHELDLSKLQVKGSVHDLKSIYAQLNEEYFNNALELHITWFGKSKKKNIDLIALLLGYFTIL
;
A
#
# COMPACT_ATOMS: atom_id res chain seq x y z
N MET A 1 -4.23 -21.13 0.83
CA MET A 1 -4.11 -21.57 -0.58
C MET A 1 -4.58 -20.41 -1.45
N MET A 2 -3.65 -19.53 -1.84
CA MET A 2 -3.99 -18.21 -2.39
C MET A 2 -3.95 -18.27 -3.92
N ILE A 3 -5.12 -18.10 -4.54
CA ILE A 3 -5.28 -18.08 -6.00
C ILE A 3 -4.79 -16.71 -6.50
N ASN A 4 -3.51 -16.63 -6.90
CA ASN A 4 -3.10 -15.67 -7.93
C ASN A 4 -3.62 -16.23 -9.25
N ASP A 5 -4.88 -15.94 -9.61
CA ASP A 5 -5.41 -16.33 -10.91
C ASP A 5 -4.90 -15.33 -11.95
N PRO A 6 -3.92 -15.70 -12.81
CA PRO A 6 -3.44 -14.81 -13.86
C PRO A 6 -4.56 -14.40 -14.83
N GLN A 7 -5.60 -15.23 -14.98
CA GLN A 7 -6.73 -14.97 -15.86
C GLN A 7 -7.66 -13.91 -15.29
N LEU A 8 -7.86 -13.88 -13.97
CA LEU A 8 -8.61 -12.82 -13.29
C LEU A 8 -7.89 -11.47 -13.41
N ALA A 9 -6.58 -11.44 -13.20
CA ALA A 9 -5.77 -10.23 -13.32
C ALA A 9 -5.78 -9.69 -14.77
N GLN A 10 -5.68 -10.56 -15.76
CA GLN A 10 -5.75 -10.19 -17.17
C GLN A 10 -7.14 -9.65 -17.57
N THR A 11 -8.22 -10.32 -17.12
CA THR A 11 -9.59 -9.85 -17.34
C THR A 11 -9.83 -8.48 -16.70
N PHE A 12 -9.32 -8.28 -15.49
CA PHE A 12 -9.41 -7.00 -14.80
C PHE A 12 -8.63 -5.90 -15.54
N GLN A 13 -7.41 -6.20 -16.01
CA GLN A 13 -6.62 -5.27 -16.81
C GLN A 13 -7.38 -4.82 -18.06
N GLN A 14 -7.93 -5.75 -18.84
CA GLN A 14 -8.70 -5.42 -20.05
C GLN A 14 -9.90 -4.51 -19.76
N LYS A 15 -10.66 -4.81 -18.69
CA LYS A 15 -11.79 -3.96 -18.27
C LYS A 15 -11.33 -2.55 -17.90
N LEU A 16 -10.20 -2.44 -17.20
CA LEU A 16 -9.65 -1.16 -16.76
C LEU A 16 -9.08 -0.35 -17.93
N GLU A 17 -8.39 -1.00 -18.87
CA GLU A 17 -7.92 -0.40 -20.13
C GLU A 17 -9.09 0.13 -20.96
N ASN A 18 -10.15 -0.67 -21.12
CA ASN A 18 -11.36 -0.25 -21.83
C ASN A 18 -12.04 0.95 -21.16
N SER A 19 -12.07 0.99 -19.83
CA SER A 19 -12.64 2.11 -19.08
C SER A 19 -11.76 3.36 -19.12
N ALA A 20 -10.43 3.22 -19.10
CA ALA A 20 -9.50 4.33 -19.07
C ALA A 20 -9.17 4.87 -20.47
N GLY A 21 -9.38 4.07 -21.52
CA GLY A 21 -9.04 4.41 -22.90
C GLY A 21 -7.53 4.48 -23.17
N ILE A 22 -6.71 3.88 -22.30
CA ILE A 22 -5.25 3.85 -22.40
C ILE A 22 -4.72 2.44 -22.17
N LYS A 23 -3.55 2.14 -22.74
CA LYS A 23 -2.83 0.88 -22.44
C LYS A 23 -2.22 0.93 -21.05
N LEU A 24 -2.38 -0.15 -20.30
CA LEU A 24 -1.91 -0.28 -18.93
C LEU A 24 -1.00 -1.50 -18.79
N GLN A 25 0.05 -1.38 -17.99
CA GLN A 25 0.77 -2.54 -17.48
C GLN A 25 0.37 -2.74 -16.03
N LEU A 26 -0.50 -3.72 -15.77
CA LEU A 26 -1.02 -3.99 -14.44
C LEU A 26 -0.10 -4.93 -13.66
N LYS A 27 0.28 -4.50 -12.45
CA LYS A 27 0.95 -5.33 -11.46
C LYS A 27 0.09 -5.46 -10.21
N ILE A 28 -0.44 -6.65 -9.97
CA ILE A 28 -1.09 -6.96 -8.69
C ILE A 28 -0.02 -7.11 -7.60
N ASN A 29 -0.23 -6.44 -6.48
CA ASN A 29 0.60 -6.51 -5.29
C ASN A 29 -0.25 -6.93 -4.07
N ASP A 30 0.46 -7.26 -3.00
CA ASP A 30 -0.11 -7.49 -1.67
C ASP A 30 0.59 -6.62 -0.63
N ASN A 31 1.00 -5.43 -1.05
CA ASN A 31 1.79 -4.55 -0.21
C ASN A 31 0.91 -3.94 0.87
N ARG A 32 1.33 -4.05 2.13
CA ARG A 32 0.64 -3.41 3.27
C ARG A 32 0.51 -1.89 3.16
N SER A 33 1.50 -1.27 2.54
CA SER A 33 1.66 0.18 2.57
C SER A 33 1.47 0.86 1.23
N THR A 34 1.14 0.13 0.16
CA THR A 34 0.94 0.71 -1.19
C THR A 34 -0.25 0.07 -1.86
N MET A 35 -1.36 0.82 -1.91
CA MET A 35 -2.63 0.31 -2.41
C MET A 35 -2.80 0.53 -3.91
N LEU A 36 -2.35 1.70 -4.38
CA LEU A 36 -2.38 2.08 -5.79
C LEU A 36 -1.15 2.95 -6.06
N SER A 37 -0.46 2.64 -7.14
CA SER A 37 0.73 3.35 -7.56
C SER A 37 0.75 3.44 -9.08
N VAL A 38 0.95 4.65 -9.60
CA VAL A 38 0.94 4.91 -11.04
C VAL A 38 2.26 5.54 -11.45
N LYS A 39 2.88 4.96 -12.48
CA LYS A 39 4.00 5.56 -13.18
C LYS A 39 3.59 5.80 -14.63
N TRP A 40 3.52 7.08 -14.98
CA TRP A 40 3.24 7.53 -16.33
C TRP A 40 4.50 7.36 -17.20
N GLU A 41 4.38 6.61 -18.29
CA GLU A 41 5.40 6.53 -19.34
C GLU A 41 4.76 6.97 -20.68
N PRO A 42 5.55 7.39 -21.69
CA PRO A 42 5.01 7.95 -22.94
C PRO A 42 4.01 7.03 -23.66
N ASP A 43 4.24 5.70 -23.61
CA ASP A 43 3.47 4.72 -24.39
C ASP A 43 2.44 3.94 -23.56
N CYS A 44 2.57 3.93 -22.22
CA CYS A 44 1.66 3.21 -21.33
C CYS A 44 1.76 3.72 -19.89
N ALA A 45 0.71 3.51 -19.10
CA ALA A 45 0.80 3.70 -17.66
C ALA A 45 1.13 2.37 -16.96
N LYS A 46 2.19 2.36 -16.16
CA LYS A 46 2.51 1.24 -15.26
C LYS A 46 1.75 1.42 -13.97
N VAL A 47 0.82 0.52 -13.71
CA VAL A 47 -0.11 0.62 -12.58
C VAL A 47 0.12 -0.58 -11.66
N SER A 48 0.42 -0.31 -10.39
CA SER A 48 0.40 -1.34 -9.36
C SER A 48 -0.81 -1.15 -8.47
N LEU A 49 -1.62 -2.21 -8.35
CA LEU A 49 -2.82 -2.26 -7.52
C LEU A 49 -2.70 -3.36 -6.50
N HIS A 50 -3.18 -3.09 -5.28
CA HIS A 50 -3.38 -4.13 -4.29
C HIS A 50 -4.45 -5.12 -4.75
N ARG A 51 -4.30 -6.40 -4.38
CA ARG A 51 -5.24 -7.47 -4.75
C ARG A 51 -6.70 -7.18 -4.40
N MET A 52 -6.96 -6.34 -3.39
CA MET A 52 -8.31 -5.92 -2.99
C MET A 52 -9.10 -5.33 -4.17
N PHE A 53 -8.43 -4.68 -5.13
CA PHE A 53 -9.10 -4.04 -6.25
C PHE A 53 -9.69 -5.04 -7.24
N LEU A 54 -9.25 -6.30 -7.23
CA LEU A 54 -9.82 -7.35 -8.09
C LEU A 54 -11.29 -7.63 -7.76
N GLN A 55 -11.73 -7.28 -6.55
CA GLN A 55 -13.11 -7.41 -6.08
C GLN A 55 -13.84 -6.06 -5.99
N ALA A 56 -13.25 -5.00 -6.56
CA ALA A 56 -13.81 -3.67 -6.44
C ALA A 56 -15.18 -3.57 -7.12
N PRO A 57 -16.16 -2.88 -6.50
CA PRO A 57 -17.45 -2.63 -7.13
C PRO A 57 -17.29 -1.72 -8.36
N LEU A 58 -18.27 -1.78 -9.27
CA LEU A 58 -18.23 -1.10 -10.57
C LEU A 58 -17.96 0.41 -10.47
N ASN A 59 -18.53 1.08 -9.47
CA ASN A 59 -18.32 2.51 -9.22
C ASN A 59 -16.86 2.85 -8.88
N VAL A 60 -16.17 1.98 -8.14
CA VAL A 60 -14.74 2.14 -7.81
C VAL A 60 -13.88 1.88 -9.04
N MET A 61 -14.22 0.86 -9.84
CA MET A 61 -13.52 0.57 -11.10
C MET A 61 -13.63 1.71 -12.11
N GLN A 62 -14.81 2.31 -12.27
CA GLN A 62 -15.03 3.46 -13.14
C GLN A 62 -14.24 4.68 -12.66
N ALA A 63 -14.30 4.98 -11.36
CA ALA A 63 -13.52 6.08 -10.79
C ALA A 63 -12.01 5.87 -10.98
N LEU A 64 -11.54 4.63 -10.87
CA LEU A 64 -10.15 4.27 -11.12
C LEU A 64 -9.78 4.49 -12.60
N GLY A 65 -10.66 4.12 -13.53
CA GLY A 65 -10.50 4.39 -14.96
C GLY A 65 -10.36 5.88 -15.26
N CYS A 66 -11.24 6.73 -14.72
CA CYS A 66 -11.17 8.19 -14.87
C CYS A 66 -9.87 8.78 -14.28
N TYR A 67 -9.43 8.27 -13.12
CA TYR A 67 -8.16 8.67 -12.52
C TYR A 67 -6.97 8.29 -13.42
N LEU A 68 -6.96 7.07 -13.95
CA LEU A 68 -5.91 6.58 -14.84
C LEU A 68 -5.92 7.23 -16.23
N LYS A 69 -7.03 7.82 -16.67
CA LYS A 69 -7.07 8.65 -17.88
C LYS A 69 -6.41 10.03 -17.70
N GLY A 70 -6.05 10.40 -16.46
CA GLY A 70 -5.50 11.72 -16.15
C GLY A 70 -6.54 12.84 -16.10
N GLU A 71 -7.84 12.51 -16.17
CA GLU A 71 -8.95 13.48 -16.06
C GLU A 71 -9.05 14.07 -14.65
N HIS A 72 -8.55 13.35 -13.65
CA HIS A 72 -8.55 13.78 -12.26
C HIS A 72 -7.13 13.77 -11.68
N LYS A 73 -6.62 14.96 -11.34
CA LYS A 73 -5.37 15.10 -10.57
C LYS A 73 -5.47 14.56 -9.14
N LYS A 74 -6.70 14.38 -8.63
CA LYS A 74 -6.99 13.89 -7.28
C LYS A 74 -7.80 12.60 -7.37
N ILE A 75 -7.48 11.66 -6.49
CA ILE A 75 -8.22 10.40 -6.36
C ILE A 75 -9.65 10.66 -5.89
N ALA A 76 -10.60 9.98 -6.53
CA ALA A 76 -12.01 10.06 -6.20
C ALA A 76 -12.26 9.59 -4.75
N PRO A 77 -13.18 10.25 -4.01
CA PRO A 77 -13.55 9.82 -2.64
C PRO A 77 -14.01 8.37 -2.56
N SER A 78 -14.66 7.84 -3.59
CA SER A 78 -15.10 6.44 -3.67
C SER A 78 -13.94 5.45 -3.60
N ILE A 79 -12.81 5.77 -4.24
CA ILE A 79 -11.60 4.94 -4.20
C ILE A 79 -11.00 4.98 -2.79
N LYS A 80 -10.96 6.15 -2.15
CA LYS A 80 -10.43 6.30 -0.78
C LYS A 80 -11.26 5.52 0.23
N ALA A 81 -12.58 5.69 0.19
CA ALA A 81 -13.50 4.98 1.08
C ALA A 81 -13.39 3.46 0.90
N TYR A 82 -13.24 2.99 -0.34
CA TYR A 82 -13.00 1.56 -0.62
C TYR A 82 -11.70 1.06 -0.01
N ILE A 83 -10.60 1.82 -0.15
CA ILE A 83 -9.31 1.48 0.46
C ILE A 83 -9.46 1.42 1.99
N GLU A 84 -10.06 2.42 2.61
CA GLU A 84 -10.23 2.50 4.07
C GLU A 84 -11.06 1.33 4.63
N ASP A 85 -12.19 1.00 4.01
CA ASP A 85 -13.04 -0.14 4.41
C ASP A 85 -12.32 -1.49 4.26
N ASN A 86 -11.51 -1.66 3.22
CA ASN A 86 -10.72 -2.89 3.04
C ASN A 86 -9.53 -2.95 4.00
N LEU A 87 -8.86 -1.83 4.29
CA LEU A 87 -7.73 -1.78 5.22
C LEU A 87 -8.14 -2.24 6.63
N GLN A 88 -9.33 -1.87 7.09
CA GLN A 88 -9.84 -2.33 8.40
C GLN A 88 -10.02 -3.85 8.48
N LYS A 89 -10.16 -4.53 7.33
CA LYS A 89 -10.36 -5.99 7.24
C LYS A 89 -9.05 -6.74 7.00
N LEU A 90 -7.97 -6.04 6.65
CA LEU A 90 -6.69 -6.64 6.34
C LEU A 90 -5.91 -6.87 7.64
N ASP A 91 -5.84 -8.13 8.06
CA ASP A 91 -4.95 -8.56 9.14
C ASP A 91 -3.61 -9.05 8.58
N TYR A 92 -2.58 -8.24 8.74
CA TYR A 92 -1.21 -8.59 8.35
C TYR A 92 -0.33 -9.05 9.54
N SER A 93 -0.92 -9.36 10.70
CA SER A 93 -0.18 -9.87 11.86
C SER A 93 0.64 -11.13 11.52
N HIS A 94 0.08 -12.02 10.71
CA HIS A 94 0.69 -13.29 10.30
C HIS A 94 1.97 -13.16 9.45
N GLU A 95 2.16 -12.03 8.78
CA GLU A 95 3.34 -11.76 7.96
C GLU A 95 4.46 -11.02 8.74
N LEU A 96 4.17 -10.54 9.96
CA LEU A 96 5.17 -9.92 10.84
C LEU A 96 6.06 -10.99 11.45
N ASP A 97 7.16 -11.28 10.79
CA ASP A 97 8.20 -12.12 11.36
C ASP A 97 9.04 -11.31 12.36
N LEU A 98 8.58 -11.30 13.62
CA LEU A 98 9.23 -10.60 14.72
C LEU A 98 10.69 -11.05 14.93
N SER A 99 11.04 -12.28 14.51
CA SER A 99 12.41 -12.79 14.62
C SER A 99 13.40 -12.05 13.71
N LYS A 100 12.92 -11.37 12.67
CA LYS A 100 13.74 -10.59 11.74
C LYS A 100 13.98 -9.15 12.18
N LEU A 101 13.31 -8.67 13.23
CA LEU A 101 13.46 -7.30 13.71
C LEU A 101 14.88 -7.10 14.27
N GLN A 102 15.59 -6.12 13.73
CA GLN A 102 16.95 -5.77 14.15
C GLN A 102 16.88 -4.49 14.98
N VAL A 103 16.94 -4.66 16.30
CA VAL A 103 16.87 -3.56 17.27
C VAL A 103 18.23 -2.92 17.53
N LYS A 104 19.31 -3.70 17.38
CA LYS A 104 20.68 -3.23 17.60
C LYS A 104 21.26 -2.65 16.32
N GLY A 105 21.64 -1.38 16.37
CA GLY A 105 22.43 -0.71 15.35
C GLY A 105 23.91 -0.75 15.69
N SER A 106 24.74 -0.14 14.85
CA SER A 106 26.20 -0.07 15.09
C SER A 106 26.58 0.76 16.32
N VAL A 107 25.72 1.69 16.72
CA VAL A 107 25.98 2.64 17.83
C VAL A 107 24.83 2.65 18.84
N HIS A 108 23.58 2.58 18.36
CA HIS A 108 22.39 2.72 19.20
C HIS A 108 21.58 1.42 19.25
N ASP A 109 21.03 1.12 20.43
CA ASP A 109 20.07 0.04 20.64
C ASP A 109 18.66 0.64 20.74
N LEU A 110 17.83 0.42 19.71
CA LEU A 110 16.47 0.95 19.68
C LEU A 110 15.59 0.35 20.76
N LYS A 111 15.88 -0.87 21.24
CA LYS A 111 15.11 -1.48 22.31
C LYS A 111 15.29 -0.72 23.61
N SER A 112 16.52 -0.31 23.90
CA SER A 112 16.84 0.47 25.10
C SER A 112 16.24 1.87 25.03
N ILE A 113 16.34 2.53 23.86
CA ILE A 113 15.74 3.85 23.64
C ILE A 113 14.21 3.78 23.77
N TYR A 114 13.57 2.79 23.15
CA TYR A 114 12.13 2.57 23.27
C TYR A 114 11.70 2.37 24.72
N ALA A 115 12.39 1.50 25.46
CA ALA A 115 12.05 1.22 26.85
C ALA A 115 12.10 2.49 27.71
N GLN A 116 13.16 3.29 27.56
CA GLN A 116 13.31 4.56 28.26
C GLN A 116 12.16 5.53 27.92
N LEU A 117 11.85 5.70 26.63
CA LEU A 117 10.78 6.60 26.20
C LEU A 117 9.40 6.14 26.67
N ASN A 118 9.13 4.83 26.61
CA ASN A 118 7.86 4.25 27.03
C ASN A 118 7.63 4.43 28.54
N GLU A 119 8.68 4.25 29.34
CA GLU A 119 8.65 4.51 30.77
C GLU A 119 8.44 6.00 31.06
N GLU A 120 9.25 6.88 30.47
CA GLU A 120 9.30 8.30 30.79
C GLU A 120 8.05 9.07 30.34
N TYR A 121 7.52 8.74 29.16
CA TYR A 121 6.45 9.55 28.54
C TYR A 121 5.10 8.83 28.48
N PHE A 122 5.07 7.50 28.58
CA PHE A 122 3.86 6.71 28.32
C PHE A 122 3.48 5.78 29.47
N ASN A 123 4.15 5.86 30.63
CA ASN A 123 3.90 5.00 31.78
C ASN A 123 3.89 3.49 31.42
N ASN A 124 4.75 3.09 30.49
CA ASN A 124 4.81 1.74 29.94
C ASN A 124 3.52 1.24 29.26
N ALA A 125 2.64 2.14 28.81
CA ALA A 125 1.37 1.77 28.17
C ALA A 125 1.52 1.28 26.72
N LEU A 126 2.69 1.49 26.08
CA LEU A 126 2.91 1.06 24.71
C LEU A 126 3.46 -0.38 24.65
N GLU A 127 2.97 -1.15 23.68
CA GLU A 127 3.45 -2.49 23.31
C GLU A 127 3.83 -2.52 21.82
N LEU A 128 4.89 -1.81 21.44
CA LEU A 128 5.34 -1.65 20.06
C LEU A 128 6.59 -2.49 19.74
N HIS A 129 6.80 -2.79 18.46
CA HIS A 129 7.88 -3.64 17.96
C HIS A 129 8.85 -2.85 17.05
N ILE A 130 9.79 -2.13 17.66
CA ILE A 130 10.69 -1.21 16.94
C ILE A 130 11.82 -1.93 16.19
N THR A 131 12.25 -1.41 15.04
CA THR A 131 13.45 -1.88 14.29
C THR A 131 14.10 -0.74 13.51
N TRP A 132 15.37 -0.89 13.12
CA TRP A 132 16.02 0.06 12.20
C TRP A 132 15.41 -0.03 10.79
N PHE A 133 15.19 1.13 10.17
CA PHE A 133 14.73 1.20 8.80
C PHE A 133 15.91 1.03 7.81
N GLY A 134 15.77 0.14 6.82
CA GLY A 134 16.77 -0.10 5.78
C GLY A 134 16.82 0.98 4.69
N LYS A 135 17.81 0.95 3.79
CA LYS A 135 17.93 1.93 2.68
C LYS A 135 16.69 1.91 1.78
N SER A 136 15.84 2.94 1.87
CA SER A 136 14.75 3.17 0.93
C SER A 136 15.29 3.64 -0.43
N LYS A 137 15.06 2.86 -1.48
CA LYS A 137 15.25 3.35 -2.86
C LYS A 137 14.12 4.35 -3.17
N LYS A 138 14.39 5.65 -3.07
CA LYS A 138 13.43 6.68 -3.52
C LYS A 138 13.13 6.46 -5.01
N LYS A 139 11.85 6.33 -5.37
CA LYS A 139 11.37 6.31 -6.76
C LYS A 139 10.36 7.45 -6.93
N ASN A 140 10.51 8.24 -7.99
CA ASN A 140 9.51 9.21 -8.44
C ASN A 140 8.28 8.45 -8.96
N ILE A 141 7.28 8.24 -8.10
CA ILE A 141 6.05 7.53 -8.43
C ILE A 141 4.90 8.24 -7.73
N ASP A 142 3.78 8.43 -8.43
CA ASP A 142 2.52 8.83 -7.81
C ASP A 142 2.03 7.64 -6.96
N LEU A 143 2.31 7.70 -5.66
CA LEU A 143 1.98 6.66 -4.69
C LEU A 143 0.75 7.07 -3.88
N ILE A 144 -0.27 6.20 -3.92
CA ILE A 144 -1.17 6.02 -2.78
C ILE A 144 -0.54 4.95 -1.91
N ALA A 145 0.51 5.37 -1.20
CA ALA A 145 0.89 4.68 0.00
C ALA A 145 -0.17 4.92 1.09
N LEU A 146 -0.06 4.28 2.25
CA LEU A 146 -0.78 4.63 3.49
C LEU A 146 -0.58 6.10 3.97
N LEU A 147 -0.37 7.06 3.05
CA LEU A 147 -0.36 8.51 3.28
C LEU A 147 -1.77 9.10 3.47
N LEU A 148 -2.75 8.26 3.79
CA LEU A 148 -3.89 8.68 4.60
C LEU A 148 -3.53 8.38 6.07
N GLY A 149 -2.66 9.21 6.64
CA GLY A 149 -2.60 9.42 8.10
C GLY A 149 -2.04 8.33 9.01
N TYR A 150 -1.61 7.16 8.52
CA TYR A 150 -1.13 6.07 9.41
C TYR A 150 0.28 5.60 9.02
N PHE A 151 1.26 6.50 9.15
CA PHE A 151 2.57 6.06 9.64
C PHE A 151 2.49 6.08 11.17
N THR A 152 1.69 5.17 11.74
CA THR A 152 1.90 4.79 13.13
C THR A 152 3.04 3.80 13.12
N ILE A 153 4.11 4.20 13.80
CA ILE A 153 5.29 3.43 14.14
C ILE A 153 4.84 2.00 14.53
N LEU A 154 5.24 1.01 13.74
CA LEU A 154 5.33 -0.38 14.20
C LEU A 154 6.73 -0.56 14.80
#